data_AF-A0A9E5QYE0-F1
#
_entry.id   AF-A0A9E5QYE0-F1
#
_cell.length_a   1.000
_cell.length_b   1.000
_cell.length_c   1.000
_cell.angle_alpha   90.00
_cell.angle_beta   90.00
_cell.angle_gamma   90.00
#
_symmetry.space_group_name_H-M   'P 1'
#
loop_
_entity.id
_entity.type
_entity.pdbx_description
1 polymer ?
#
loop_
_entity_poly.entity_id
_entity_poly.type
_entity_poly.pdbx_seq_one_letter_code
_entity_poly.pdbx_strand_id
1 'polypeptide(L)'
;MGLGFLLDPLFIPLLETAVPKEFELYLFAGFNDVFAISVAAITSGFLLFLGRAQWLNFPQLPIQGARVFDLLYGQLQQFADLLLKSQSGKLRYYLVGILGAMALFLAGSGLFVDLFDSESLIPEGENLAAVILALDAMLLVLVIISAVASVFLRQHIYAVMALGIMGYAVAGIFFIEPAPDVALVQFLVETLATLLLIVVISRTSADERQKAMRVLWKGQHPSNMGIWRDAAIALIIGFSVFVFAAVSIANRPERATIGQWHLDNADPQLGIVDVVAAILTDFRGMDTLVEISVFAMAALGILALVQTSRLSDPNTPQDPRTTQEIRARGIIPLSTPFTRVVATVIFPVTTLIAIVHLLYGARAPGDGFTAGVMASLGVAAWYVVFGYEETRRRLSWLEPRYFIGVGMGIAVLNALTPIWLEGGAFMGFLRIEDFEPAGLKFSTTLGFELAIALTVFGAATLMIGALANPADYEEMEIEEMDYLDTEPSGYEVTVQGEVHSTRSETPMDGQKSEAS
;
A
#
# COMPACT_ATOMS: atom_id res chain seq x y z
N MET A 1 -42.84 -59.22 48.81
CA MET A 1 -41.37 -59.06 48.71
C MET A 1 -41.10 -58.23 47.48
N GLY A 2 -40.74 -56.96 47.66
CA GLY A 2 -40.41 -56.06 46.56
C GLY A 2 -39.09 -56.45 45.92
N LEU A 3 -39.10 -56.66 44.60
CA LEU A 3 -37.89 -56.80 43.77
C LEU A 3 -37.16 -55.46 43.55
N GLY A 4 -37.64 -54.36 44.15
CA GLY A 4 -36.96 -53.05 44.19
C GLY A 4 -35.63 -53.08 44.94
N PHE A 5 -35.43 -54.02 45.87
CA PHE A 5 -34.28 -54.06 46.79
C PHE A 5 -32.88 -54.02 46.12
N LEU A 6 -32.76 -54.40 44.84
CA LEU A 6 -31.48 -54.33 44.10
C LEU A 6 -31.28 -53.02 43.32
N LEU A 7 -32.35 -52.34 42.92
CA LEU A 7 -32.29 -51.10 42.13
C LEU A 7 -32.47 -49.85 42.99
N ASP A 8 -33.17 -49.97 44.12
CA ASP A 8 -33.40 -48.93 45.11
C ASP A 8 -32.10 -48.21 45.53
N PRO A 9 -31.01 -48.89 45.93
CA PRO A 9 -29.78 -48.20 46.35
C PRO A 9 -29.05 -47.45 45.23
N LEU A 10 -29.37 -47.72 43.95
CA LEU A 10 -28.72 -47.07 42.80
C LEU A 10 -29.56 -45.93 42.22
N PHE A 11 -30.88 -46.12 42.13
CA PHE A 11 -31.77 -45.13 41.51
C PHE A 11 -32.34 -44.11 42.49
N ILE A 12 -32.63 -44.49 43.75
CA ILE A 12 -33.21 -43.55 44.73
C ILE A 12 -32.28 -42.36 45.00
N PRO A 13 -30.95 -42.51 45.21
CA PRO A 13 -30.06 -41.36 45.41
C PRO A 13 -30.00 -40.42 44.19
N LEU A 14 -30.11 -40.99 42.99
CA LEU A 14 -30.05 -40.24 41.72
C LEU A 14 -31.38 -39.51 41.42
N LEU A 15 -32.50 -40.06 41.88
CA LEU A 15 -33.82 -39.47 41.75
C LEU A 15 -34.09 -38.44 42.84
N GLU A 16 -33.71 -38.68 44.10
CA GLU A 16 -33.88 -37.72 45.20
C GLU A 16 -33.10 -36.42 44.97
N THR A 17 -31.94 -36.51 44.33
CA THR A 17 -31.15 -35.33 43.92
C THR A 17 -31.80 -34.52 42.81
N ALA A 18 -32.55 -35.17 41.91
CA ALA A 18 -33.26 -34.50 40.81
C ALA A 18 -34.68 -34.04 41.18
N VAL A 19 -35.35 -34.75 42.10
CA VAL A 19 -36.73 -34.51 42.53
C VAL A 19 -36.88 -34.84 44.02
N PRO A 20 -37.17 -33.86 44.90
CA PRO A 20 -37.24 -34.06 46.35
C PRO A 20 -38.59 -34.66 46.78
N LYS A 21 -38.82 -35.93 46.43
CA LYS A 21 -39.96 -36.74 46.91
C LYS A 21 -39.45 -38.14 47.26
N GLU A 22 -40.04 -38.75 48.29
CA GLU A 22 -39.75 -40.16 48.59
C GLU A 22 -40.34 -41.04 47.48
N PHE A 23 -39.48 -41.86 46.87
CA PHE A 23 -39.85 -42.79 45.82
C PHE A 23 -39.73 -44.23 46.32
N GLU A 24 -40.76 -45.02 46.07
CA GLU A 24 -40.74 -46.46 46.32
C GLU A 24 -40.89 -47.18 44.97
N LEU A 25 -39.90 -47.97 44.58
CA LEU A 25 -39.92 -48.70 43.31
C LEU A 25 -40.62 -50.05 43.49
N TYR A 26 -41.83 -50.13 42.92
CA TYR A 26 -42.63 -51.34 42.92
C TYR A 26 -42.58 -52.02 41.55
N LEU A 27 -42.29 -53.33 41.51
CA LEU A 27 -42.42 -54.12 40.28
C LEU A 27 -43.89 -54.28 39.86
N PHE A 28 -44.77 -54.43 40.86
CA PHE A 28 -46.21 -54.46 40.67
C PHE A 28 -46.86 -53.78 41.87
N ALA A 29 -47.37 -52.57 41.66
CA ALA A 29 -48.00 -51.75 42.70
C ALA A 29 -49.49 -52.08 42.91
N GLY A 30 -50.01 -53.14 42.27
CA GLY A 30 -51.43 -53.48 42.27
C GLY A 30 -52.23 -52.86 41.11
N PHE A 31 -53.56 -52.99 41.15
CA PHE A 31 -54.47 -52.38 40.18
C PHE A 31 -54.70 -50.90 40.54
N ASN A 32 -53.84 -50.02 40.01
CA ASN A 32 -53.92 -48.56 40.19
C ASN A 32 -54.08 -47.82 38.84
N ASP A 33 -54.20 -46.50 38.87
CA ASP A 33 -54.36 -45.66 37.66
C ASP A 33 -53.20 -45.82 36.68
N VAL A 34 -51.96 -45.94 37.17
CA VAL A 34 -50.76 -46.12 36.33
C VAL A 34 -50.78 -47.48 35.61
N PHE A 35 -51.23 -48.53 36.30
CA PHE A 35 -51.45 -49.85 35.70
C PHE A 35 -52.57 -49.77 34.66
N ALA A 36 -53.67 -49.08 34.94
CA ALA A 36 -54.76 -48.87 33.98
C ALA A 36 -54.28 -48.11 32.72
N ILE A 37 -53.47 -47.06 32.87
CA ILE A 37 -52.88 -46.30 31.75
C ILE A 37 -51.90 -47.19 30.96
N SER A 38 -51.11 -48.01 31.63
CA SER A 38 -50.16 -48.93 30.98
C SER A 38 -50.91 -50.01 30.18
N VAL A 39 -51.95 -50.61 30.76
CA VAL A 39 -52.85 -51.53 30.05
C VAL A 39 -53.51 -50.81 28.87
N ALA A 40 -54.03 -49.60 29.07
CA ALA A 40 -54.63 -48.80 28.00
C ALA A 40 -53.61 -48.46 26.89
N ALA A 41 -52.35 -48.16 27.22
CA ALA A 41 -51.29 -47.91 26.25
C ALA A 41 -50.94 -49.17 25.44
N ILE A 42 -50.84 -50.33 26.10
CA ILE A 42 -50.61 -51.61 25.44
C ILE A 42 -51.80 -51.99 24.56
N THR A 43 -53.02 -51.89 25.06
CA THR A 43 -54.24 -52.20 24.32
C THR A 43 -54.42 -51.24 23.14
N SER A 44 -54.23 -49.93 23.33
CA SER A 44 -54.32 -48.94 22.25
C SER A 44 -53.20 -49.12 21.23
N GLY A 45 -51.96 -49.38 21.65
CA GLY A 45 -50.85 -49.72 20.76
C GLY A 45 -51.12 -50.99 19.95
N PHE A 46 -51.73 -52.01 20.57
CA PHE A 46 -52.15 -53.23 19.89
C PHE A 46 -53.28 -52.97 18.87
N LEU A 47 -54.30 -52.19 19.24
CA LEU A 47 -55.38 -51.78 18.34
C LEU A 47 -54.84 -50.96 17.16
N LEU A 48 -53.92 -50.03 17.41
CA LEU A 48 -53.21 -49.28 16.37
C LEU A 48 -52.40 -50.22 15.46
N PHE A 49 -51.72 -51.22 16.02
CA PHE A 49 -50.97 -52.21 15.24
C PHE A 49 -51.88 -53.09 14.35
N LEU A 50 -53.07 -53.45 14.84
CA LEU A 50 -54.08 -54.13 14.02
C LEU A 50 -54.57 -53.23 12.88
N GLY A 51 -54.74 -51.93 13.14
CA GLY A 51 -55.10 -50.91 12.16
C GLY A 51 -53.97 -50.45 11.22
N ARG A 52 -52.77 -51.05 11.28
CA ARG A 52 -51.58 -50.59 10.54
C ARG A 52 -51.76 -50.47 9.04
N ALA A 53 -52.56 -51.34 8.43
CA ALA A 53 -52.81 -51.28 7.00
C ALA A 53 -53.52 -49.97 6.60
N GLN A 54 -54.32 -49.37 7.49
CA GLN A 54 -55.02 -48.12 7.21
C GLN A 54 -54.13 -46.91 7.46
N TRP A 55 -53.34 -46.90 8.55
CA TRP A 55 -52.56 -45.72 8.89
C TRP A 55 -51.17 -45.66 8.23
N LEU A 56 -50.59 -46.79 7.81
CA LEU A 56 -49.38 -46.78 6.97
C LEU A 56 -49.66 -46.23 5.56
N ASN A 57 -50.93 -46.20 5.15
CA ASN A 57 -51.35 -45.54 3.91
C ASN A 57 -51.55 -44.02 4.10
N PHE A 58 -51.44 -43.47 5.32
CA PHE A 58 -51.38 -42.02 5.46
C PHE A 58 -50.09 -41.53 4.77
N PRO A 59 -50.20 -40.50 3.91
CA PRO A 59 -49.03 -39.92 3.28
C PRO A 59 -48.06 -39.48 4.38
N GLN A 60 -46.80 -39.92 4.27
CA GLN A 60 -45.75 -39.46 5.16
C GLN A 60 -45.73 -37.92 5.13
N LEU A 61 -45.62 -37.30 6.31
CA LEU A 61 -45.48 -35.85 6.39
C LEU A 61 -44.31 -35.43 5.48
N PRO A 62 -44.50 -34.42 4.61
CA PRO A 62 -43.53 -34.10 3.55
C PRO A 62 -42.19 -33.58 4.08
N ILE A 63 -42.11 -33.26 5.36
CA ILE A 63 -40.98 -32.61 6.01
C ILE A 63 -40.15 -33.67 6.73
N GLN A 64 -39.12 -34.17 6.06
CA GLN A 64 -38.04 -34.95 6.66
C GLN A 64 -36.97 -33.96 7.14
N GLY A 65 -36.51 -34.08 8.39
CA GLY A 65 -35.48 -33.17 8.95
C GLY A 65 -34.21 -33.10 8.09
N ALA A 66 -33.84 -34.22 7.45
CA ALA A 66 -32.74 -34.28 6.49
C ALA A 66 -32.92 -33.31 5.30
N ARG A 67 -34.12 -33.24 4.72
CA ARG A 67 -34.39 -32.32 3.58
C ARG A 67 -34.28 -30.86 3.99
N VAL A 68 -34.70 -30.51 5.21
CA VAL A 68 -34.57 -29.15 5.73
C VAL A 68 -33.10 -28.79 5.89
N PHE A 69 -32.30 -29.71 6.44
CA PHE A 69 -30.85 -29.53 6.56
C PHE A 69 -30.18 -29.37 5.19
N ASP A 70 -30.46 -30.26 4.23
CA ASP A 70 -29.88 -30.21 2.89
C ASP A 70 -30.23 -28.92 2.15
N LEU A 71 -31.47 -28.42 2.32
CA LEU A 71 -31.90 -27.15 1.74
C LEU A 71 -31.16 -25.97 2.34
N LEU A 72 -31.04 -25.90 3.67
CA LEU A 72 -30.31 -24.83 4.36
C LEU A 72 -28.82 -24.87 3.99
N TYR A 73 -28.23 -26.05 3.94
CA TYR A 73 -26.84 -26.23 3.54
C TYR A 73 -26.61 -25.82 2.09
N GLY A 74 -27.51 -26.19 1.17
CA GLY A 74 -27.45 -25.78 -0.23
C GLY A 74 -27.61 -24.26 -0.41
N GLN A 75 -28.50 -23.62 0.35
CA GLN A 75 -28.64 -22.16 0.36
C GLN A 75 -27.37 -21.47 0.88
N LEU A 76 -26.76 -22.01 1.94
CA LEU A 76 -25.50 -21.50 2.48
C LEU A 76 -24.37 -21.59 1.45
N GLN A 77 -24.26 -22.72 0.73
CA GLN A 77 -23.28 -22.88 -0.34
C GLN A 77 -23.50 -21.89 -1.49
N GLN A 78 -24.73 -21.72 -1.96
CA GLN A 78 -25.05 -20.75 -3.00
C GLN A 78 -24.72 -19.32 -2.58
N PHE A 79 -24.99 -18.98 -1.31
CA PHE A 79 -24.63 -17.69 -0.75
C PHE A 79 -23.10 -17.50 -0.67
N ALA A 80 -22.36 -18.53 -0.24
CA ALA A 80 -20.90 -18.51 -0.23
C ALA A 80 -20.33 -18.34 -1.66
N ASP A 81 -20.86 -19.05 -2.64
CA ASP A 81 -20.46 -18.91 -4.05
C ASP A 81 -20.75 -17.51 -4.60
N LEU A 82 -21.86 -16.90 -4.19
CA LEU A 82 -22.20 -15.52 -4.55
C LEU A 82 -21.19 -14.53 -3.96
N LEU A 83 -20.81 -14.71 -2.69
CA LEU A 83 -19.78 -13.89 -2.04
C LEU A 83 -18.43 -14.05 -2.74
N LEU A 84 -18.03 -15.26 -3.11
CA LEU A 84 -16.78 -15.50 -3.84
C LEU A 84 -16.78 -14.85 -5.23
N LYS A 85 -17.92 -14.81 -5.92
CA LYS A 85 -18.05 -14.08 -7.21
C LYS A 85 -17.83 -12.57 -7.06
N SER A 86 -18.11 -11.99 -5.88
CA SER A 86 -17.79 -10.59 -5.61
C SER A 86 -16.27 -10.34 -5.50
N GLN A 87 -15.50 -11.36 -5.12
CA GLN A 87 -14.05 -11.31 -4.96
C GLN A 87 -13.32 -11.64 -6.27
N SER A 88 -13.62 -10.88 -7.32
CA SER A 88 -13.07 -11.12 -8.67
C SER A 88 -11.56 -10.93 -8.84
N GLY A 89 -10.83 -10.50 -7.80
CA GLY A 89 -9.38 -10.24 -7.82
C GLY A 89 -8.97 -8.99 -8.60
N LYS A 90 -9.90 -8.28 -9.26
CA LYS A 90 -9.60 -7.09 -10.04
C LYS A 90 -9.75 -5.82 -9.19
N LEU A 91 -8.65 -5.12 -8.94
CA LEU A 91 -8.57 -3.90 -8.11
C LEU A 91 -9.69 -2.88 -8.41
N ARG A 92 -10.01 -2.68 -9.70
CA ARG A 92 -11.06 -1.72 -10.12
C ARG A 92 -12.41 -1.93 -9.43
N TYR A 93 -12.85 -3.17 -9.19
CA TYR A 93 -14.16 -3.40 -8.57
C TYR A 93 -14.13 -3.10 -7.07
N TYR A 94 -13.01 -3.40 -6.42
CA TYR A 94 -12.80 -3.04 -5.02
C TYR A 94 -12.75 -1.52 -4.85
N LEU A 95 -12.05 -0.80 -5.74
CA LEU A 95 -12.02 0.67 -5.72
C LEU A 95 -13.40 1.29 -5.93
N VAL A 96 -14.21 0.78 -6.88
CA VAL A 96 -15.60 1.24 -7.06
C VAL A 96 -16.43 0.96 -5.81
N GLY A 97 -16.27 -0.19 -5.16
CA GLY A 97 -16.95 -0.50 -3.91
C GLY A 97 -16.57 0.45 -2.76
N ILE A 98 -15.26 0.68 -2.56
CA ILE A 98 -14.75 1.55 -1.49
C ILE A 98 -15.18 3.01 -1.71
N LEU A 99 -14.89 3.57 -2.89
CA LEU A 99 -15.21 4.95 -3.21
C LEU A 99 -16.72 5.18 -3.34
N GLY A 100 -17.46 4.20 -3.84
CA GLY A 100 -18.92 4.22 -3.89
C GLY A 100 -19.56 4.16 -2.51
N ALA A 101 -19.04 3.35 -1.59
CA ALA A 101 -19.49 3.31 -0.21
C ALA A 101 -19.22 4.65 0.50
N MET A 102 -18.07 5.27 0.26
CA MET A 102 -17.76 6.62 0.75
C MET A 102 -18.76 7.66 0.21
N ALA A 103 -19.02 7.65 -1.11
CA ALA A 103 -19.99 8.55 -1.71
C ALA A 103 -21.41 8.35 -1.16
N LEU A 104 -21.82 7.09 -0.93
CA LEU A 104 -23.11 6.76 -0.32
C LEU A 104 -23.19 7.22 1.14
N PHE A 105 -22.12 7.04 1.91
CA PHE A 105 -22.03 7.53 3.29
C PHE A 105 -22.16 9.05 3.34
N LEU A 106 -21.46 9.77 2.47
CA LEU A 106 -21.57 11.22 2.33
C LEU A 106 -22.99 11.64 1.93
N ALA A 107 -23.61 10.94 0.97
CA ALA A 107 -24.99 11.22 0.57
C ALA A 107 -25.98 11.00 1.73
N GLY A 108 -25.77 9.95 2.54
CA GLY A 108 -26.61 9.64 3.71
C GLY A 108 -26.37 10.54 4.92
N SER A 109 -25.24 11.27 4.97
CA SER A 109 -24.86 12.10 6.11
C SER A 109 -25.64 13.42 6.24
N GLY A 110 -26.39 13.82 5.20
CA GLY A 110 -27.10 15.10 5.17
C GLY A 110 -26.23 16.29 4.75
N LEU A 111 -24.91 16.14 4.62
CA LEU A 111 -23.97 17.21 4.23
C LEU A 111 -24.30 17.87 2.88
N PHE A 112 -24.96 17.15 1.97
CA PHE A 112 -25.43 17.72 0.69
C PHE A 112 -26.51 18.81 0.87
N VAL A 113 -27.27 18.75 1.97
CA VAL A 113 -28.32 19.74 2.27
C VAL A 113 -27.69 21.03 2.80
N ASP A 114 -26.70 20.92 3.68
CA ASP A 114 -25.97 22.07 4.26
C ASP A 114 -25.26 22.92 3.19
N LEU A 115 -24.88 22.32 2.07
CA LEU A 115 -24.19 23.00 0.96
C LEU A 115 -25.08 24.04 0.26
N PHE A 116 -26.40 23.81 0.22
CA PHE A 116 -27.37 24.73 -0.39
C PHE A 116 -27.93 25.77 0.59
N ASP A 117 -27.71 25.59 1.90
CA ASP A 117 -28.11 26.53 2.96
C ASP A 117 -26.99 27.51 3.36
N SER A 118 -25.76 27.28 2.88
CA SER A 118 -24.59 28.09 3.22
C SER A 118 -24.47 29.31 2.28
N GLU A 119 -24.92 30.50 2.72
CA GLU A 119 -24.71 31.78 2.02
C GLU A 119 -23.23 32.24 1.96
N SER A 120 -22.28 31.50 2.56
CA SER A 120 -20.93 31.97 2.90
C SER A 120 -19.80 31.67 1.90
N LEU A 121 -20.11 31.16 0.70
CA LEU A 121 -19.07 30.72 -0.26
C LEU A 121 -18.59 31.78 -1.26
N ILE A 122 -19.04 33.04 -1.14
CA ILE A 122 -18.57 34.15 -1.97
C ILE A 122 -17.59 35.00 -1.15
N PRO A 123 -16.28 35.01 -1.48
CA PRO A 123 -15.33 35.88 -0.82
C PRO A 123 -15.59 37.35 -1.19
N GLU A 124 -15.94 38.18 -0.21
CA GLU A 124 -15.93 39.64 -0.34
C GLU A 124 -14.52 40.18 0.02
N GLY A 125 -13.80 40.78 -0.93
CA GLY A 125 -12.51 41.43 -0.63
C GLY A 125 -11.79 42.06 -1.84
N GLU A 126 -11.24 43.26 -1.64
CA GLU A 126 -10.89 44.29 -2.64
C GLU A 126 -9.57 44.13 -3.44
N ASN A 127 -9.65 44.58 -4.70
CA ASN A 127 -8.72 45.27 -5.63
C ASN A 127 -7.17 45.14 -5.59
N LEU A 128 -6.50 44.61 -4.57
CA LEU A 128 -5.09 44.14 -4.68
C LEU A 128 -5.02 42.65 -5.04
N ALA A 129 -6.16 41.95 -4.90
CA ALA A 129 -6.37 40.54 -5.18
C ALA A 129 -6.40 40.18 -6.67
N ALA A 130 -6.62 41.12 -7.60
CA ALA A 130 -6.96 40.76 -8.99
C ALA A 130 -5.84 40.03 -9.76
N VAL A 131 -4.56 40.39 -9.54
CA VAL A 131 -3.43 39.74 -10.22
C VAL A 131 -3.10 38.39 -9.59
N ILE A 132 -3.09 38.31 -8.26
CA ILE A 132 -2.89 37.05 -7.53
C ILE A 132 -4.03 36.07 -7.87
N LEU A 133 -5.28 36.55 -7.83
CA LEU A 133 -6.46 35.80 -8.25
C LEU A 133 -6.39 35.37 -9.72
N ALA A 134 -5.82 36.20 -10.61
CA ALA A 134 -5.64 35.83 -12.01
C ALA A 134 -4.56 34.75 -12.19
N LEU A 135 -3.46 34.81 -11.43
CA LEU A 135 -2.42 33.77 -11.43
C LEU A 135 -2.96 32.47 -10.84
N ASP A 136 -3.67 32.52 -9.72
CA ASP A 136 -4.32 31.37 -9.11
C ASP A 136 -5.35 30.74 -10.05
N ALA A 137 -6.21 31.55 -10.67
CA ALA A 137 -7.18 31.07 -11.65
C ALA A 137 -6.47 30.45 -12.87
N MET A 138 -5.38 31.05 -13.35
CA MET A 138 -4.60 30.50 -14.45
C MET A 138 -3.98 29.14 -14.09
N LEU A 139 -3.37 29.02 -12.91
CA LEU A 139 -2.80 27.77 -12.43
C LEU A 139 -3.87 26.71 -12.19
N LEU A 140 -5.03 27.08 -11.63
CA LEU A 140 -6.17 26.18 -11.46
C LEU A 140 -6.69 25.66 -12.81
N VAL A 141 -6.83 26.55 -13.81
CA VAL A 141 -7.20 26.16 -15.17
C VAL A 141 -6.14 25.22 -15.76
N LEU A 142 -4.85 25.49 -15.52
CA LEU A 142 -3.77 24.61 -15.97
C LEU A 142 -3.81 23.24 -15.29
N VAL A 143 -4.12 23.17 -13.99
CA VAL A 143 -4.36 21.91 -13.26
C VAL A 143 -5.50 21.14 -13.90
N ILE A 144 -6.65 21.78 -14.15
CA ILE A 144 -7.82 21.12 -14.75
C ILE A 144 -7.51 20.61 -16.16
N ILE A 145 -6.92 21.46 -17.01
CA ILE A 145 -6.56 21.08 -18.39
C ILE A 145 -5.56 19.93 -18.40
N SER A 146 -4.54 19.98 -17.55
CA SER A 146 -3.50 18.96 -17.45
C SER A 146 -4.05 17.63 -16.90
N ALA A 147 -4.90 17.69 -15.88
CA ALA A 147 -5.59 16.52 -15.34
C ALA A 147 -6.47 15.85 -16.41
N VAL A 148 -7.30 16.64 -17.10
CA VAL A 148 -8.13 16.17 -18.22
C VAL A 148 -7.25 15.59 -19.34
N ALA A 149 -6.19 16.29 -19.74
CA ALA A 149 -5.27 15.84 -20.78
C ALA A 149 -4.62 14.49 -20.41
N SER A 150 -4.19 14.29 -19.17
CA SER A 150 -3.58 13.03 -18.73
C SER A 150 -4.49 11.81 -18.91
N VAL A 151 -5.81 12.00 -18.83
CA VAL A 151 -6.82 10.95 -19.05
C VAL A 151 -7.01 10.65 -20.54
N PHE A 152 -7.06 11.68 -21.39
CA PHE A 152 -7.37 11.53 -22.82
C PHE A 152 -6.14 11.21 -23.69
N LEU A 153 -4.94 11.54 -23.23
CA LEU A 153 -3.69 11.29 -23.96
C LEU A 153 -3.39 9.79 -24.03
N ARG A 154 -3.48 9.23 -25.24
CA ARG A 154 -3.27 7.79 -25.49
C ARG A 154 -1.82 7.34 -25.40
N GLN A 155 -0.88 8.28 -25.52
CA GLN A 155 0.54 7.99 -25.38
C GLN A 155 0.97 8.25 -23.93
N HIS A 156 1.43 7.21 -23.26
CA HIS A 156 1.80 7.23 -21.85
C HIS A 156 2.84 8.31 -21.51
N ILE A 157 3.78 8.60 -22.41
CA ILE A 157 4.77 9.66 -22.19
C ILE A 157 4.07 11.03 -22.13
N TYR A 158 3.16 11.33 -23.05
CA TYR A 158 2.41 12.59 -23.01
C TYR A 158 1.48 12.65 -21.79
N ALA A 159 0.87 11.53 -21.38
CA ALA A 159 0.05 11.49 -20.17
C ALA A 159 0.87 11.79 -18.91
N VAL A 160 2.09 11.24 -18.80
CA VAL A 160 3.02 11.56 -17.70
C VAL A 160 3.51 13.00 -17.76
N MET A 161 3.80 13.53 -18.94
CA MET A 161 4.15 14.96 -19.07
C MET A 161 2.99 15.87 -18.65
N ALA A 162 1.74 15.51 -18.97
CA ALA A 162 0.56 16.23 -18.52
C ALA A 162 0.40 16.14 -16.98
N LEU A 163 0.65 14.97 -16.38
CA LEU A 163 0.66 14.83 -14.93
C LEU A 163 1.75 15.70 -14.28
N GLY A 164 2.94 15.76 -14.88
CA GLY A 164 4.02 16.67 -14.49
C GLY A 164 3.57 18.13 -14.48
N ILE A 165 3.00 18.60 -15.59
CA ILE A 165 2.49 19.98 -15.69
C ILE A 165 1.43 20.26 -14.61
N MET A 166 0.55 19.29 -14.33
CA MET A 166 -0.42 19.41 -13.24
C MET A 166 0.28 19.60 -11.89
N GLY A 167 1.29 18.80 -11.57
CA GLY A 167 2.03 18.92 -10.31
C GLY A 167 2.83 20.22 -10.16
N TYR A 168 3.48 20.70 -11.23
CA TYR A 168 4.13 22.02 -11.25
C TYR A 168 3.11 23.16 -11.08
N ALA A 169 1.91 23.02 -11.63
CA ALA A 169 0.86 24.00 -11.45
C ALA A 169 0.35 24.02 -9.99
N VAL A 170 0.20 22.85 -9.36
CA VAL A 170 -0.13 22.72 -7.92
C VAL A 170 0.99 23.32 -7.04
N ALA A 171 2.26 23.07 -7.37
CA ALA A 171 3.39 23.69 -6.67
C ALA A 171 3.36 25.22 -6.80
N GLY A 172 2.97 25.73 -7.97
CA GLY A 172 2.74 27.16 -8.19
C GLY A 172 1.65 27.73 -7.28
N ILE A 173 0.55 26.98 -7.06
CA ILE A 173 -0.51 27.38 -6.13
C ILE A 173 0.03 27.44 -4.70
N PHE A 174 0.78 26.42 -4.24
CA PHE A 174 1.43 26.44 -2.92
C PHE A 174 2.52 27.50 -2.76
N PHE A 175 3.02 28.06 -3.85
CA PHE A 175 3.97 29.16 -3.79
C PHE A 175 3.26 30.51 -3.63
N ILE A 176 2.04 30.64 -4.19
CA ILE A 176 1.21 31.84 -4.08
C ILE A 176 0.47 31.86 -2.75
N GLU A 177 -0.14 30.75 -2.36
CA GLU A 177 -0.58 30.51 -0.99
C GLU A 177 0.69 30.45 -0.13
N PRO A 178 0.83 31.18 0.98
CA PRO A 178 2.10 31.41 1.69
C PRO A 178 2.70 30.15 2.36
N ALA A 179 3.08 29.15 1.56
CA ALA A 179 3.60 27.83 1.94
C ALA A 179 4.84 27.44 1.09
N PRO A 180 5.92 28.26 1.12
CA PRO A 180 7.08 28.09 0.24
C PRO A 180 7.79 26.74 0.41
N ASP A 181 7.85 26.19 1.63
CA ASP A 181 8.43 24.87 1.91
C ASP A 181 7.66 23.74 1.20
N VAL A 182 6.33 23.78 1.28
CA VAL A 182 5.45 22.80 0.62
C VAL A 182 5.58 22.93 -0.90
N ALA A 183 5.66 24.15 -1.43
CA ALA A 183 5.88 24.39 -2.85
C ALA A 183 7.20 23.81 -3.34
N LEU A 184 8.29 24.00 -2.58
CA LEU A 184 9.61 23.52 -2.93
C LEU A 184 9.68 21.99 -2.92
N VAL A 185 9.11 21.34 -1.90
CA VAL A 185 8.93 19.88 -1.86
C VAL A 185 8.14 19.42 -3.09
N GLN A 186 7.01 20.07 -3.39
CA GLN A 186 6.17 19.69 -4.52
C GLN A 186 6.91 19.78 -5.86
N PHE A 187 7.67 20.85 -6.11
CA PHE A 187 8.48 20.96 -7.34
C PHE A 187 9.51 19.85 -7.48
N LEU A 188 10.20 19.52 -6.40
CA LEU A 188 11.25 18.49 -6.42
C LEU A 188 10.69 17.08 -6.55
N VAL A 189 9.66 16.76 -5.76
CA VAL A 189 8.98 15.46 -5.81
C VAL A 189 8.29 15.26 -7.15
N GLU A 190 7.68 16.29 -7.73
CA GLU A 190 7.09 16.19 -9.07
C GLU A 190 8.14 15.90 -10.13
N THR A 191 9.31 16.55 -10.04
CA THR A 191 10.45 16.27 -10.93
C THR A 191 10.90 14.82 -10.80
N LEU A 192 11.07 14.34 -9.56
CA LEU A 192 11.49 12.97 -9.27
C LEU A 192 10.45 11.95 -9.75
N ALA A 193 9.17 12.13 -9.41
CA ALA A 193 8.08 11.25 -9.79
C ALA A 193 7.92 11.17 -11.31
N THR A 194 7.97 12.31 -12.00
CA THR A 194 7.95 12.37 -13.47
C THR A 194 9.11 11.58 -14.07
N LEU A 195 10.34 11.76 -13.55
CA LEU A 195 11.50 10.99 -14.01
C LEU A 195 11.34 9.49 -13.76
N LEU A 196 10.91 9.08 -12.57
CA LEU A 196 10.67 7.67 -12.23
C LEU A 196 9.62 7.04 -13.16
N LEU A 197 8.49 7.73 -13.38
CA LEU A 197 7.44 7.27 -14.28
C LEU A 197 7.95 7.15 -15.72
N ILE A 198 8.74 8.12 -16.20
CA ILE A 198 9.35 8.06 -17.54
C ILE A 198 10.29 6.85 -17.64
N VAL A 199 11.14 6.60 -16.64
CA VAL A 199 12.05 5.43 -16.62
C VAL A 199 11.26 4.13 -16.69
N VAL A 200 10.24 3.96 -15.85
CA VAL A 200 9.36 2.77 -15.84
C VAL A 200 8.67 2.57 -17.20
N ILE A 201 8.12 3.64 -17.77
CA ILE A 201 7.40 3.60 -19.05
C ILE A 201 8.36 3.35 -20.23
N SER A 202 9.58 3.86 -20.16
CA SER A 202 10.62 3.61 -21.18
C SER A 202 11.01 2.13 -21.24
N ARG A 203 10.88 1.42 -20.12
CA ARG A 203 11.16 -0.01 -20.00
C ARG A 203 9.99 -0.90 -20.42
N THR A 204 8.78 -0.35 -20.47
CA THR A 204 7.60 -1.11 -20.91
C THR A 204 7.51 -1.11 -22.44
N SER A 205 7.29 -2.29 -23.03
CA SER A 205 7.13 -2.45 -24.48
C SER A 205 6.08 -1.48 -25.04
N ALA A 206 6.45 -0.74 -26.10
CA ALA A 206 5.54 0.19 -26.76
C ALA A 206 4.30 -0.54 -27.30
N ASP A 207 4.47 -1.76 -27.81
CA ASP A 207 3.38 -2.56 -28.37
C ASP A 207 2.40 -3.04 -27.28
N GLU A 208 2.92 -3.44 -26.13
CA GLU A 208 2.09 -3.83 -24.98
C GLU A 208 1.29 -2.65 -24.44
N ARG A 209 1.94 -1.49 -24.28
CA ARG A 209 1.29 -0.24 -23.91
C ARG A 209 0.18 0.13 -24.89
N GLN A 210 0.43 0.03 -26.19
CA GLN A 210 -0.59 0.31 -27.22
C GLN A 210 -1.71 -0.73 -27.25
N LYS A 211 -1.42 -2.02 -27.03
CA LYS A 211 -2.44 -3.07 -26.90
C LYS A 211 -3.34 -2.80 -25.69
N ALA A 212 -2.76 -2.50 -24.53
CA ALA A 212 -3.50 -2.16 -23.32
C ALA A 212 -4.42 -0.96 -23.54
N MET A 213 -3.90 0.13 -24.14
CA MET A 213 -4.69 1.32 -24.44
C MET A 213 -5.82 1.06 -25.44
N ARG A 214 -5.60 0.18 -26.44
CA ARG A 214 -6.66 -0.24 -27.37
C ARG A 214 -7.78 -1.00 -26.65
N VAL A 215 -7.44 -1.92 -25.75
CA VAL A 215 -8.44 -2.68 -24.98
C VAL A 215 -9.25 -1.75 -24.07
N LEU A 216 -8.61 -0.78 -23.43
CA LEU A 216 -9.27 0.21 -22.59
C LEU A 216 -10.27 1.08 -23.37
N TRP A 217 -9.83 1.67 -24.49
CA TRP A 217 -10.63 2.65 -25.23
C TRP A 217 -11.61 2.07 -26.26
N LYS A 218 -11.36 0.86 -26.76
CA LYS A 218 -12.30 0.18 -27.68
C LYS A 218 -13.19 -0.85 -26.99
N GLY A 219 -12.89 -1.20 -25.73
CA GLY A 219 -13.56 -2.26 -25.00
C GLY A 219 -13.28 -3.66 -25.58
N GLN A 220 -13.60 -4.71 -24.81
CA GLN A 220 -13.70 -6.09 -25.33
C GLN A 220 -15.01 -6.33 -26.10
N HIS A 221 -15.98 -5.41 -26.01
CA HIS A 221 -17.29 -5.46 -26.67
C HIS A 221 -17.51 -4.20 -27.51
N PRO A 222 -18.28 -4.28 -28.61
CA PRO A 222 -18.49 -3.17 -29.55
C PRO A 222 -19.28 -1.96 -29.00
N SER A 223 -19.74 -1.98 -27.75
CA SER A 223 -20.46 -0.87 -27.13
C SER A 223 -19.54 -0.05 -26.20
N ASN A 224 -19.53 1.28 -26.37
CA ASN A 224 -18.80 2.22 -25.51
C ASN A 224 -19.36 2.35 -24.07
N MET A 225 -20.23 1.42 -23.65
CA MET A 225 -20.96 1.47 -22.37
C MET A 225 -20.01 1.46 -21.16
N GLY A 226 -18.88 0.77 -21.26
CA GLY A 226 -17.89 0.68 -20.18
C GLY A 226 -17.26 2.03 -19.84
N ILE A 227 -16.90 2.82 -20.86
CA ILE A 227 -16.26 4.13 -20.67
C ILE A 227 -17.23 5.13 -20.06
N TRP A 228 -18.49 5.15 -20.52
CA TRP A 228 -19.52 6.00 -19.95
C TRP A 228 -19.83 5.65 -18.50
N ARG A 229 -19.87 4.35 -18.16
CA ARG A 229 -19.99 3.90 -16.77
C ARG A 229 -18.83 4.41 -15.93
N ASP A 230 -17.60 4.22 -16.40
CA ASP A 230 -16.40 4.60 -15.63
C ASP A 230 -16.32 6.13 -15.47
N ALA A 231 -16.73 6.89 -16.49
CA ALA A 231 -16.85 8.35 -16.41
C ALA A 231 -17.93 8.80 -15.41
N ALA A 232 -19.11 8.18 -15.43
CA ALA A 232 -20.18 8.48 -14.47
C ALA A 232 -19.74 8.19 -13.03
N ILE A 233 -19.08 7.04 -12.80
CA ILE A 233 -18.53 6.68 -11.49
C ILE A 233 -17.49 7.72 -11.04
N ALA A 234 -16.55 8.09 -11.91
CA ALA A 234 -15.52 9.08 -11.59
C ALA A 234 -16.12 10.45 -11.25
N LEU A 235 -17.14 10.90 -11.99
CA LEU A 235 -17.85 12.15 -11.73
C LEU A 235 -18.61 12.13 -10.40
N ILE A 236 -19.31 11.03 -10.09
CA ILE A 236 -20.04 10.88 -8.81
C ILE A 236 -19.07 10.93 -7.64
N ILE A 237 -17.96 10.20 -7.71
CA ILE A 237 -16.96 10.16 -6.65
C ILE A 237 -16.27 11.52 -6.52
N GLY A 238 -15.82 12.11 -7.63
CA GLY A 238 -15.15 13.42 -7.62
C GLY A 238 -16.07 14.52 -7.08
N PHE A 239 -17.34 14.53 -7.48
CA PHE A 239 -18.33 15.46 -6.96
C PHE A 239 -18.59 15.25 -5.46
N SER A 240 -18.66 14.00 -5.00
CA SER A 240 -18.80 13.69 -3.57
C SER A 240 -17.63 14.23 -2.74
N VAL A 241 -16.40 14.08 -3.23
CA VAL A 241 -15.20 14.61 -2.57
C VAL A 241 -15.20 16.14 -2.57
N PHE A 242 -15.58 16.76 -3.69
CA PHE A 242 -15.72 18.22 -3.78
C PHE A 242 -16.75 18.75 -2.76
N VAL A 243 -17.93 18.14 -2.71
CA VAL A 243 -19.00 18.48 -1.76
C VAL A 243 -18.50 18.36 -0.32
N PHE A 244 -17.83 17.25 0.01
CA PHE A 244 -17.25 17.03 1.32
C PHE A 244 -16.24 18.11 1.69
N ALA A 245 -15.32 18.45 0.79
CA ALA A 245 -14.31 19.48 1.02
C ALA A 245 -14.94 20.87 1.19
N ALA A 246 -15.90 21.24 0.32
CA ALA A 246 -16.58 22.53 0.38
C ALA A 246 -17.37 22.71 1.69
N VAL A 247 -18.13 21.69 2.11
CA VAL A 247 -18.90 21.74 3.37
C VAL A 247 -17.98 21.74 4.59
N SER A 248 -16.89 20.97 4.55
CA SER A 248 -15.91 20.95 5.64
C SER A 248 -15.26 22.32 5.87
N ILE A 249 -15.08 23.10 4.80
CA ILE A 249 -14.57 24.47 4.87
C ILE A 249 -15.67 25.42 5.37
N ALA A 250 -16.89 25.32 4.84
CA ALA A 250 -18.01 26.20 5.19
C ALA A 250 -18.46 26.06 6.65
N ASN A 251 -18.47 24.82 7.17
CA ASN A 251 -19.00 24.50 8.49
C ASN A 251 -17.93 24.48 9.60
N ARG A 252 -16.73 25.03 9.37
CA ARG A 252 -15.64 25.03 10.35
C ARG A 252 -15.84 26.12 11.42
N PRO A 253 -16.22 25.80 12.67
CA PRO A 253 -16.38 26.80 13.72
C PRO A 253 -15.02 27.40 14.13
N GLU A 254 -15.01 28.69 14.47
CA GLU A 254 -13.91 29.57 14.91
C GLU A 254 -12.44 29.09 14.84
N ARG A 255 -11.60 29.95 14.24
CA ARG A 255 -10.19 29.77 13.82
C ARG A 255 -9.14 29.62 14.94
N ALA A 256 -9.49 29.21 16.15
CA ALA A 256 -8.48 28.97 17.21
C ALA A 256 -7.65 27.73 16.84
N THR A 257 -6.67 27.91 15.96
CA THR A 257 -5.74 26.87 15.54
C THR A 257 -4.53 26.85 16.45
N ILE A 258 -3.92 25.67 16.62
CA ILE A 258 -2.61 25.54 17.25
C ILE A 258 -1.49 26.22 16.43
N GLY A 259 -1.78 26.70 15.22
CA GLY A 259 -0.82 27.38 14.34
C GLY A 259 -0.25 28.64 15.00
N GLN A 260 -1.08 29.42 15.70
CA GLN A 260 -0.59 30.61 16.41
C GLN A 260 0.41 30.23 17.51
N TRP A 261 0.16 29.14 18.24
CA TRP A 261 1.09 28.66 19.25
C TRP A 261 2.44 28.29 18.65
N HIS A 262 2.48 27.64 17.48
CA HIS A 262 3.75 27.32 16.81
C HIS A 262 4.50 28.59 16.37
N LEU A 263 3.80 29.58 15.80
CA LEU A 263 4.38 30.86 15.42
C LEU A 263 5.01 31.59 16.61
N ASP A 264 4.34 31.56 17.76
CA ASP A 264 4.80 32.25 18.96
C ASP A 264 5.94 31.51 19.70
N ASN A 265 6.15 30.22 19.43
CA ASN A 265 7.06 29.36 20.21
C ASN A 265 8.24 28.76 19.44
N ALA A 266 8.24 28.73 18.10
CA ALA A 266 9.34 28.15 17.32
C ALA A 266 10.71 28.80 17.61
N ASP A 267 10.81 30.13 17.46
CA ASP A 267 12.08 30.84 17.71
C ASP A 267 12.42 30.92 19.21
N PRO A 268 11.48 31.25 20.13
CA PRO A 268 11.82 31.32 21.55
C PRO A 268 12.25 30.00 22.18
N GLN A 269 11.68 28.86 21.76
CA GLN A 269 11.99 27.56 22.35
C GLN A 269 13.16 26.84 21.64
N LEU A 270 13.24 26.94 20.31
CA LEU A 270 14.18 26.15 19.49
C LEU A 270 15.25 27.01 18.81
N GLY A 271 15.06 28.33 18.76
CA GLY A 271 15.93 29.24 18.01
C GLY A 271 15.86 29.06 16.49
N ILE A 272 14.75 28.48 16.02
CA ILE A 272 14.41 28.19 14.61
C ILE A 272 13.37 29.23 14.17
N VAL A 273 13.69 29.98 13.12
CA VAL A 273 12.81 31.04 12.60
C VAL A 273 11.78 30.47 11.63
N ASP A 274 12.15 29.44 10.87
CA ASP A 274 11.19 28.75 10.02
C ASP A 274 10.29 27.82 10.87
N VAL A 275 9.00 28.17 10.94
CA VAL A 275 8.02 27.41 11.72
C VAL A 275 7.78 26.03 11.13
N VAL A 276 7.92 25.84 9.82
CA VAL A 276 7.70 24.54 9.16
C VAL A 276 8.82 23.59 9.55
N ALA A 277 10.09 24.02 9.41
CA ALA A 277 11.24 23.26 9.89
C ALA A 277 11.12 22.94 11.38
N ALA A 278 10.71 23.90 12.23
CA ALA A 278 10.51 23.67 13.66
C ALA A 278 9.46 22.58 13.95
N ILE A 279 8.35 22.58 13.20
CA ILE A 279 7.30 21.55 13.34
C ILE A 279 7.84 20.19 12.89
N LEU A 280 8.49 20.11 11.73
CA LEU A 280 8.93 18.85 11.14
C LEU A 280 10.11 18.22 11.87
N THR A 281 11.00 19.03 12.44
CA THR A 281 12.24 18.50 13.03
C THR A 281 12.14 18.30 14.54
N ASP A 282 11.27 19.05 15.22
CA ASP A 282 11.17 19.05 16.68
C ASP A 282 9.74 18.78 17.17
N PHE A 283 8.82 19.76 17.07
CA PHE A 283 7.48 19.65 17.69
C PHE A 283 6.70 18.41 17.25
N ARG A 284 6.87 17.99 16.00
CA ARG A 284 6.29 16.77 15.41
C ARG A 284 7.37 15.93 14.73
N GLY A 285 8.59 15.93 15.26
CA GLY A 285 9.73 15.19 14.70
C GLY A 285 9.51 13.68 14.56
N MET A 286 8.64 13.09 15.40
CA MET A 286 8.28 11.67 15.28
C MET A 286 7.57 11.36 13.95
N ASP A 287 6.71 12.24 13.46
CA ASP A 287 6.03 12.06 12.17
C ASP A 287 7.05 11.98 11.04
N THR A 288 8.04 12.88 11.05
CA THR A 288 9.12 12.93 10.07
C THR A 288 10.03 11.70 10.15
N LEU A 289 10.32 11.21 11.36
CA LEU A 289 11.10 9.97 11.55
C LEU A 289 10.37 8.77 10.91
N VAL A 290 9.06 8.67 11.09
CA VAL A 290 8.25 7.62 10.47
C VAL A 290 8.16 7.83 8.96
N GLU A 291 8.02 9.06 8.49
CA GLU A 291 7.97 9.38 7.06
C GLU A 291 9.24 8.93 6.32
N ILE A 292 10.43 9.31 6.81
CA ILE A 292 11.69 8.88 6.19
C ILE A 292 11.88 7.36 6.28
N SER A 293 11.35 6.72 7.32
CA SER A 293 11.34 5.25 7.44
C SER A 293 10.48 4.62 6.35
N VAL A 294 9.27 5.15 6.12
CA VAL A 294 8.38 4.69 5.04
C VAL A 294 9.02 4.90 3.67
N PHE A 295 9.68 6.04 3.45
CA PHE A 295 10.38 6.33 2.21
C PHE A 295 11.56 5.37 1.96
N ALA A 296 12.36 5.10 3.00
CA ALA A 296 13.44 4.11 2.96
C ALA A 296 12.90 2.70 2.68
N MET A 297 11.84 2.29 3.37
CA MET A 297 11.19 0.99 3.14
C MET A 297 10.62 0.87 1.73
N ALA A 298 10.05 1.93 1.16
CA ALA A 298 9.56 1.94 -0.21
C ALA A 298 10.71 1.72 -1.21
N ALA A 299 11.85 2.38 -1.01
CA ALA A 299 13.02 2.21 -1.86
C ALA A 299 13.60 0.78 -1.78
N LEU A 300 13.70 0.21 -0.58
CA LEU A 300 14.13 -1.17 -0.37
C LEU A 300 13.10 -2.18 -0.92
N GLY A 301 11.81 -1.88 -0.82
CA GLY A 301 10.73 -2.69 -1.39
C GLY A 301 10.78 -2.73 -2.92
N ILE A 302 11.08 -1.60 -3.55
CA ILE A 302 11.32 -1.56 -5.01
C ILE A 302 12.52 -2.44 -5.37
N LEU A 303 13.62 -2.36 -4.62
CA LEU A 303 14.80 -3.21 -4.83
C LEU A 303 14.42 -4.70 -4.75
N ALA A 304 13.73 -5.11 -3.67
CA ALA A 304 13.32 -6.50 -3.47
C ALA A 304 12.36 -7.02 -4.56
N LEU A 305 11.41 -6.19 -5.00
CA LEU A 305 10.48 -6.55 -6.08
C LEU A 305 11.19 -6.71 -7.43
N VAL A 306 12.14 -5.82 -7.72
CA VAL A 306 12.91 -5.87 -8.96
C VAL A 306 13.77 -7.14 -9.00
N GLN A 307 14.45 -7.49 -7.91
CA GLN A 307 15.26 -8.72 -7.78
C GLN A 307 14.40 -10.00 -7.88
N THR A 308 13.27 -10.07 -7.16
CA THR A 308 12.44 -11.29 -7.10
C THR A 308 11.77 -11.63 -8.44
N SER A 309 11.48 -10.62 -9.26
CA SER A 309 10.73 -10.78 -10.51
C SER A 309 11.40 -11.68 -11.57
N ARG A 310 12.70 -11.99 -11.43
CA ARG A 310 13.44 -12.87 -12.36
C ARG A 310 13.79 -14.25 -11.80
N LEU A 311 13.71 -14.46 -10.49
CA LEU A 311 13.95 -15.78 -9.87
C LEU A 311 12.81 -16.79 -10.15
N SER A 312 11.70 -16.34 -10.74
CA SER A 312 10.49 -17.16 -10.91
C SER A 312 10.50 -18.15 -12.08
N ASP A 313 11.56 -18.26 -12.89
CA ASP A 313 11.67 -19.41 -13.82
C ASP A 313 13.13 -19.79 -14.20
N PRO A 314 13.75 -20.75 -13.50
CA PRO A 314 15.04 -21.34 -13.87
C PRO A 314 15.05 -22.05 -15.23
N ASN A 315 13.89 -22.38 -15.79
CA ASN A 315 13.71 -23.18 -17.01
C ASN A 315 13.22 -22.37 -18.21
N THR A 316 12.94 -21.07 -18.07
CA THR A 316 12.71 -20.21 -19.25
C THR A 316 14.04 -20.10 -19.99
N PRO A 317 14.15 -20.55 -21.27
CA PRO A 317 15.35 -20.38 -22.04
C PRO A 317 15.68 -18.89 -22.13
N GLN A 318 16.77 -18.46 -21.50
CA GLN A 318 17.29 -17.11 -21.66
C GLN A 318 17.79 -16.98 -23.09
N ASP A 319 16.94 -16.51 -24.00
CA ASP A 319 17.38 -16.16 -25.35
C ASP A 319 18.38 -15.00 -25.22
N PRO A 320 19.67 -15.20 -25.54
CA PRO A 320 20.69 -14.15 -25.44
C PRO A 320 20.29 -12.90 -26.24
N ARG A 321 19.50 -13.07 -27.31
CA ARG A 321 18.99 -11.96 -28.13
C ARG A 321 17.95 -11.11 -27.40
N THR A 322 17.13 -11.72 -26.54
CA THR A 322 16.12 -10.99 -25.75
C THR A 322 16.80 -10.20 -24.63
N THR A 323 17.77 -10.78 -23.95
CA THR A 323 18.59 -10.08 -22.94
C THR A 323 19.40 -8.95 -23.57
N GLN A 324 19.96 -9.17 -24.77
CA GLN A 324 20.70 -8.16 -25.53
C GLN A 324 19.79 -7.07 -26.12
N GLU A 325 18.56 -7.38 -26.53
CA GLU A 325 17.54 -6.40 -26.92
C GLU A 325 17.04 -5.58 -25.73
N ILE A 326 16.84 -6.18 -24.54
CA ILE A 326 16.48 -5.45 -23.32
C ILE A 326 17.63 -4.52 -22.90
N ARG A 327 18.89 -4.96 -23.01
CA ARG A 327 20.08 -4.12 -22.83
C ARG A 327 20.17 -3.01 -23.88
N ALA A 328 19.88 -3.31 -25.15
CA ALA A 328 19.89 -2.36 -26.26
C ALA A 328 18.72 -1.37 -26.23
N ARG A 329 17.60 -1.71 -25.56
CA ARG A 329 16.48 -0.81 -25.22
C ARG A 329 16.78 0.08 -24.01
N GLY A 330 18.06 0.23 -23.65
CA GLY A 330 18.53 1.32 -22.81
C GLY A 330 18.00 2.65 -23.34
N ILE A 331 17.69 3.55 -22.40
CA ILE A 331 17.21 4.93 -22.64
C ILE A 331 17.95 5.49 -23.86
N ILE A 332 17.21 5.99 -24.86
CA ILE A 332 17.78 6.62 -26.06
C ILE A 332 18.97 7.46 -25.60
N PRO A 333 20.20 7.22 -26.11
CA PRO A 333 21.36 7.90 -25.56
C PRO A 333 21.21 9.39 -25.85
N LEU A 334 20.71 10.13 -24.85
CA LEU A 334 20.77 11.58 -24.79
C LEU A 334 22.22 12.05 -24.63
N SER A 335 23.22 11.15 -24.76
CA SER A 335 24.63 11.31 -24.46
C SER A 335 25.41 12.09 -25.52
N THR A 336 24.93 13.27 -25.90
CA THR A 336 25.69 14.22 -26.71
C THR A 336 26.86 14.83 -25.89
N PRO A 337 27.92 15.36 -26.53
CA PRO A 337 28.97 16.08 -25.81
C PRO A 337 28.42 17.22 -24.94
N PHE A 338 27.40 17.95 -25.44
CA PHE A 338 26.74 19.02 -24.72
C PHE A 338 26.04 18.54 -23.45
N THR A 339 25.16 17.54 -23.56
CA THR A 339 24.41 17.00 -22.42
C THR A 339 25.33 16.35 -21.38
N ARG A 340 26.44 15.73 -21.80
CA ARG A 340 27.47 15.20 -20.88
C ARG A 340 28.11 16.32 -20.06
N VAL A 341 28.51 17.43 -20.69
CA VAL A 341 29.04 18.61 -19.98
C VAL A 341 28.00 19.15 -19.00
N VAL A 342 26.75 19.30 -19.44
CA VAL A 342 25.65 19.77 -18.61
C VAL A 342 25.44 18.85 -17.40
N ALA A 343 25.35 17.53 -17.58
CA ALA A 343 25.18 16.58 -16.48
C ALA A 343 26.36 16.60 -15.49
N THR A 344 27.60 16.73 -15.99
CA THR A 344 28.79 16.84 -15.13
C THR A 344 28.78 18.11 -14.28
N VAL A 345 28.20 19.20 -14.76
CA VAL A 345 28.06 20.46 -13.99
C VAL A 345 26.85 20.41 -13.05
N ILE A 346 25.74 19.79 -13.46
CA ILE A 346 24.50 19.74 -12.67
C ILE A 346 24.74 19.05 -11.33
N PHE A 347 25.39 17.87 -11.31
CA PHE A 347 25.56 17.11 -10.07
C PHE A 347 26.27 17.87 -8.92
N PRO A 348 27.44 18.51 -9.12
CA PRO A 348 28.07 19.29 -8.05
C PRO A 348 27.26 20.54 -7.71
N VAL A 349 26.57 21.16 -8.67
CA VAL A 349 25.72 22.34 -8.40
C VAL A 349 24.51 21.96 -7.56
N THR A 350 23.77 20.90 -7.90
CA THR A 350 22.62 20.43 -7.12
C THR A 350 23.04 19.96 -5.74
N THR A 351 24.21 19.32 -5.63
CA THR A 351 24.78 18.90 -4.33
C THR A 351 25.15 20.11 -3.47
N LEU A 352 25.74 21.15 -4.06
CA LEU A 352 26.04 22.39 -3.35
C LEU A 352 24.76 23.09 -2.86
N ILE A 353 23.73 23.17 -3.72
CA ILE A 353 22.44 23.76 -3.36
C ILE A 353 21.77 22.94 -2.25
N ALA A 354 21.84 21.60 -2.31
CA ALA A 354 21.33 20.71 -1.27
C ALA A 354 22.02 20.96 0.09
N ILE A 355 23.35 21.12 0.10
CA ILE A 355 24.09 21.48 1.33
C ILE A 355 23.63 22.84 1.86
N VAL A 356 23.38 23.82 0.99
CA VAL A 356 22.88 25.13 1.44
C VAL A 356 21.48 25.00 2.05
N HIS A 357 20.58 24.23 1.46
CA HIS A 357 19.24 24.00 2.02
C HIS A 357 19.33 23.35 3.40
N LEU A 358 20.19 22.34 3.55
CA LEU A 358 20.44 21.67 4.83
C LEU A 358 20.98 22.63 5.91
N LEU A 359 21.90 23.53 5.55
CA LEU A 359 22.52 24.44 6.53
C LEU A 359 21.64 25.65 6.88
N TYR A 360 20.71 26.04 5.99
CA TYR A 360 19.84 27.20 6.18
C TYR A 360 18.38 26.85 6.49
N GLY A 361 18.00 25.57 6.53
CA GLY A 361 16.62 25.13 6.75
C GLY A 361 15.97 25.69 8.03
N ALA A 362 16.76 25.95 9.06
CA ALA A 362 16.26 26.58 10.29
C ALA A 362 15.83 28.06 10.15
N ARG A 363 16.11 28.72 9.02
CA ARG A 363 15.88 30.17 8.83
C ARG A 363 15.14 30.53 7.53
N ALA A 364 15.16 29.64 6.55
CA ALA A 364 14.64 29.91 5.22
C ALA A 364 14.03 28.63 4.64
N PRO A 365 13.12 28.74 3.65
CA PRO A 365 12.46 27.58 3.10
C PRO A 365 13.44 26.54 2.55
N GLY A 366 13.19 25.29 2.89
CA GLY A 366 14.09 24.17 2.63
C GLY A 366 14.41 23.36 3.88
N ASP A 367 14.77 22.11 3.67
CA ASP A 367 14.98 21.14 4.76
C ASP A 367 15.87 19.98 4.31
N GLY A 368 16.09 19.03 5.22
CA GLY A 368 16.79 17.79 4.92
C GLY A 368 16.15 16.99 3.78
N PHE A 369 14.81 16.94 3.69
CA PHE A 369 14.13 16.15 2.65
C PHE A 369 14.42 16.69 1.26
N THR A 370 14.20 17.99 1.07
CA THR A 370 14.42 18.72 -0.18
C THR A 370 15.90 18.69 -0.58
N ALA A 371 16.82 18.82 0.37
CA ALA A 371 18.25 18.62 0.14
C ALA A 371 18.55 17.21 -0.42
N GLY A 372 17.99 16.16 0.20
CA GLY A 372 18.14 14.78 -0.25
C GLY A 372 17.61 14.56 -1.67
N VAL A 373 16.41 15.07 -1.97
CA VAL A 373 15.81 14.95 -3.32
C VAL A 373 16.64 15.73 -4.34
N MET A 374 17.05 16.97 -4.07
CA MET A 374 17.87 17.77 -4.99
C MET A 374 19.18 17.06 -5.36
N ALA A 375 19.90 16.54 -4.36
CA ALA A 375 21.11 15.78 -4.61
C ALA A 375 20.83 14.53 -5.47
N SER A 376 19.73 13.82 -5.20
CA SER A 376 19.35 12.62 -5.96
C SER A 376 18.98 12.93 -7.41
N LEU A 377 18.37 14.08 -7.69
CA LEU A 377 18.07 14.54 -9.06
C LEU A 377 19.35 14.83 -9.85
N GLY A 378 20.40 15.31 -9.20
CA GLY A 378 21.73 15.43 -9.80
C GLY A 378 22.27 14.08 -10.25
N VAL A 379 22.09 13.04 -9.44
CA VAL A 379 22.46 11.65 -9.80
C VAL A 379 21.53 11.11 -10.90
N ALA A 380 20.24 11.43 -10.85
CA ALA A 380 19.28 11.05 -11.89
C ALA A 380 19.70 11.56 -13.26
N ALA A 381 20.16 12.81 -13.34
CA ALA A 381 20.67 13.39 -14.58
C ALA A 381 21.87 12.60 -15.12
N TRP A 382 22.75 12.09 -14.25
CA TRP A 382 23.85 11.22 -14.65
C TRP A 382 23.34 9.88 -15.20
N TYR A 383 22.41 9.23 -14.52
CA TYR A 383 21.81 7.98 -14.99
C TYR A 383 21.14 8.14 -16.38
N VAL A 384 20.47 9.26 -16.62
CA VAL A 384 19.81 9.55 -17.90
C VAL A 384 20.81 9.85 -19.02
N VAL A 385 21.90 10.57 -18.72
CA VAL A 385 22.85 11.06 -19.75
C VAL A 385 24.00 10.08 -20.01
N PHE A 386 24.62 9.54 -18.96
CA PHE A 386 25.77 8.63 -19.07
C PHE A 386 25.34 7.15 -19.13
N GLY A 387 24.12 6.84 -18.68
CA GLY A 387 23.66 5.47 -18.51
C GLY A 387 24.08 4.88 -17.17
N TYR A 388 23.51 3.72 -16.84
CA TYR A 388 23.71 3.05 -15.55
C TYR A 388 25.16 2.61 -15.32
N GLU A 389 25.72 1.81 -16.22
CA GLU A 389 27.07 1.23 -16.08
C GLU A 389 28.14 2.32 -15.90
N GLU A 390 28.10 3.36 -16.74
CA GLU A 390 29.09 4.45 -16.68
C GLU A 390 28.94 5.29 -15.40
N THR A 391 27.70 5.53 -14.96
CA THR A 391 27.43 6.28 -13.72
C THR A 391 27.93 5.50 -12.51
N ARG A 392 27.64 4.19 -12.41
CA ARG A 392 28.13 3.33 -11.33
C ARG A 392 29.65 3.21 -11.33
N ARG A 393 30.28 3.15 -12.51
CA ARG A 393 31.74 3.11 -12.63
C ARG A 393 32.42 4.39 -12.15
N ARG A 394 31.85 5.56 -12.48
CA ARG A 394 32.43 6.87 -12.11
C ARG A 394 32.08 7.33 -10.71
N LEU A 395 30.88 6.99 -10.23
CA LEU A 395 30.38 7.25 -8.89
C LEU A 395 30.37 5.94 -8.08
N SER A 396 31.48 5.20 -8.10
CA SER A 396 31.60 3.92 -7.39
C SER A 396 31.48 4.06 -5.87
N TRP A 397 31.86 5.23 -5.33
CA TRP A 397 31.69 5.58 -3.92
C TRP A 397 30.22 5.76 -3.50
N LEU A 398 29.31 5.94 -4.47
CA LEU A 398 27.91 6.21 -4.21
C LEU A 398 27.15 4.89 -4.05
N GLU A 399 27.14 4.33 -2.84
CA GLU A 399 26.37 3.14 -2.50
C GLU A 399 25.09 3.51 -1.74
N PRO A 400 23.91 3.55 -2.41
CA PRO A 400 22.71 4.15 -1.83
C PRO A 400 22.24 3.47 -0.54
N ARG A 401 22.47 2.16 -0.41
CA ARG A 401 22.16 1.37 0.80
C ARG A 401 22.83 1.90 2.07
N TYR A 402 24.08 2.35 1.97
CA TYR A 402 24.80 2.90 3.12
C TYR A 402 24.28 4.28 3.50
N PHE A 403 23.88 5.11 2.53
CA PHE A 403 23.24 6.41 2.82
C PHE A 403 21.91 6.24 3.56
N ILE A 404 21.10 5.25 3.17
CA ILE A 404 19.86 4.89 3.89
C ILE A 404 20.20 4.42 5.32
N GLY A 405 21.10 3.46 5.47
CA GLY A 405 21.45 2.89 6.77
C GLY A 405 22.09 3.91 7.73
N VAL A 406 23.01 4.73 7.23
CA VAL A 406 23.66 5.79 8.01
C VAL A 406 22.67 6.90 8.35
N GLY A 407 21.84 7.33 7.38
CA GLY A 407 20.80 8.32 7.63
C GLY A 407 19.82 7.87 8.72
N MET A 408 19.25 6.67 8.59
CA MET A 408 18.36 6.10 9.59
C MET A 408 19.05 5.89 10.95
N GLY A 409 20.31 5.44 10.94
CA GLY A 409 21.12 5.30 12.14
C GLY A 409 21.32 6.63 12.87
N ILE A 410 21.68 7.69 12.14
CA ILE A 410 21.80 9.04 12.71
C ILE A 410 20.44 9.52 13.23
N ALA A 411 19.33 9.26 12.52
CA ALA A 411 18.00 9.67 12.96
C ALA A 411 17.63 9.07 14.32
N VAL A 412 17.81 7.75 14.47
CA VAL A 412 17.53 7.04 15.73
C VAL A 412 18.47 7.49 16.85
N LEU A 413 19.76 7.62 16.56
CA LEU A 413 20.73 8.09 17.56
C LEU A 413 20.41 9.52 18.01
N ASN A 414 20.08 10.40 17.07
CA ASN A 414 19.68 11.77 17.36
C ASN A 414 18.43 11.81 18.25
N ALA A 415 17.41 11.01 17.94
CA ALA A 415 16.19 10.89 18.72
C ALA A 415 16.41 10.38 20.16
N LEU A 416 17.41 9.51 20.35
CA LEU A 416 17.78 8.94 21.67
C LEU A 416 18.75 9.82 22.47
N THR A 417 19.47 10.73 21.81
CA THR A 417 20.50 11.58 22.44
C THR A 417 19.97 12.38 23.64
N PRO A 418 18.77 13.00 23.61
CA PRO A 418 18.22 13.74 24.75
C PRO A 418 17.97 12.87 25.98
N ILE A 419 17.59 11.61 25.79
CA ILE A 419 17.40 10.65 26.89
C ILE A 419 18.74 10.33 27.56
N TRP A 420 19.80 10.13 26.76
CA TRP A 420 21.10 9.72 27.28
C TRP A 420 21.90 10.84 27.94
N LEU A 421 21.83 12.06 27.38
CA LEU A 421 22.64 13.19 27.86
C LEU A 421 21.97 13.94 29.01
N GLU A 422 20.66 14.17 28.93
CA GLU A 422 19.96 15.05 29.89
C GLU A 422 18.81 14.34 30.64
N GLY A 423 18.56 13.05 30.37
CA GLY A 423 17.39 12.36 30.91
C GLY A 423 16.07 12.93 30.37
N GLY A 424 16.12 13.58 29.20
CA GLY A 424 14.99 14.19 28.52
C GLY A 424 14.06 13.16 27.85
N ALA A 425 13.10 13.66 27.08
CA ALA A 425 12.19 12.81 26.30
C ALA A 425 12.80 12.41 24.94
N PHE A 426 12.27 11.34 24.36
CA PHE A 426 12.57 10.95 22.97
C PHE A 426 12.27 12.13 22.02
N MET A 427 13.17 12.40 21.07
CA MET A 427 13.12 13.57 20.16
C MET A 427 13.15 14.95 20.86
N GLY A 428 13.60 15.04 22.10
CA GLY A 428 13.78 16.33 22.78
C GLY A 428 14.79 17.25 22.08
N PHE A 429 14.52 18.56 22.09
CA PHE A 429 15.47 19.55 21.60
C PHE A 429 16.71 19.63 22.49
N LEU A 430 17.90 19.54 21.89
CA LEU A 430 19.16 19.88 22.55
C LEU A 430 19.98 20.84 21.68
N ARG A 431 20.50 21.90 22.30
CA ARG A 431 21.40 22.85 21.65
C ARG A 431 22.81 22.66 22.16
N ILE A 432 23.78 22.69 21.25
CA ILE A 432 25.20 22.74 21.62
C ILE A 432 25.57 24.22 21.77
N GLU A 433 25.53 24.73 23.00
CA GLU A 433 25.70 26.16 23.29
C GLU A 433 27.10 26.71 22.95
N ASP A 434 28.14 25.87 22.97
CA ASP A 434 29.54 26.28 22.84
C ASP A 434 30.13 26.15 21.41
N PHE A 435 29.33 25.80 20.40
CA PHE A 435 29.83 25.53 19.05
C PHE A 435 29.01 26.22 17.95
N GLU A 436 29.39 27.45 17.59
CA GLU A 436 28.75 28.27 16.55
C GLU A 436 29.71 28.70 15.43
N PRO A 437 30.28 27.77 14.64
CA PRO A 437 31.11 28.15 13.51
C PRO A 437 30.25 28.86 12.44
N ALA A 438 30.73 30.01 11.94
CA ALA A 438 30.06 30.82 10.92
C ALA A 438 28.63 31.29 11.26
N GLY A 439 28.26 31.33 12.55
CA GLY A 439 26.93 31.75 13.00
C GLY A 439 25.83 30.70 12.77
N LEU A 440 26.21 29.44 12.51
CA LEU A 440 25.34 28.28 12.44
C LEU A 440 25.16 27.71 13.86
N LYS A 441 23.92 27.61 14.32
CA LYS A 441 23.59 27.01 15.62
C LYS A 441 23.54 25.49 15.45
N PHE A 442 24.51 24.77 16.02
CA PHE A 442 24.47 23.31 16.01
C PHE A 442 23.48 22.81 17.08
N SER A 443 22.48 22.04 16.66
CA SER A 443 21.46 21.45 17.51
C SER A 443 21.14 20.03 17.05
N THR A 444 20.38 19.30 17.86
CA THR A 444 19.80 18.01 17.46
C THR A 444 19.00 18.14 16.16
N THR A 445 18.32 19.26 15.93
CA THR A 445 17.63 19.58 14.67
C THR A 445 18.51 19.45 13.45
N LEU A 446 19.71 20.06 13.43
CA LEU A 446 20.61 19.97 12.27
C LEU A 446 21.10 18.52 12.04
N GLY A 447 21.36 17.79 13.12
CA GLY A 447 21.70 16.36 13.04
C GLY A 447 20.55 15.53 12.48
N PHE A 448 19.31 15.86 12.83
CA PHE A 448 18.12 15.21 12.33
C PHE A 448 17.85 15.56 10.86
N GLU A 449 18.02 16.82 10.44
CA GLU A 449 17.95 17.20 9.03
C GLU A 449 19.00 16.49 8.18
N LEU A 450 20.23 16.33 8.70
CA LEU A 450 21.27 15.56 8.00
C LEU A 450 20.86 14.10 7.85
N ALA A 451 20.25 13.51 8.88
CA ALA A 451 19.73 12.15 8.84
C ALA A 451 18.65 11.99 7.76
N ILE A 452 17.70 12.94 7.70
CA ILE A 452 16.66 13.01 6.67
C ILE A 452 17.29 13.09 5.28
N ALA A 453 18.23 14.03 5.07
CA ALA A 453 18.87 14.24 3.77
C ALA A 453 19.61 13.01 3.27
N LEU A 454 20.39 12.34 4.12
CA LEU A 454 21.11 11.11 3.75
C LEU A 454 20.14 9.97 3.42
N THR A 455 19.08 9.80 4.22
CA THR A 455 18.08 8.76 4.01
C THR A 455 17.35 8.95 2.69
N VAL A 456 16.86 10.17 2.43
CA VAL A 456 16.13 10.52 1.22
C VAL A 456 17.02 10.46 -0.02
N PHE A 457 18.26 10.98 0.07
CA PHE A 457 19.24 10.89 -1.01
C PHE A 457 19.54 9.43 -1.38
N GLY A 458 19.80 8.58 -0.38
CA GLY A 458 20.03 7.16 -0.58
C GLY A 458 18.82 6.46 -1.18
N ALA A 459 17.63 6.66 -0.61
CA ALA A 459 16.39 6.04 -1.08
C ALA A 459 16.02 6.45 -2.51
N ALA A 460 16.05 7.74 -2.83
CA ALA A 460 15.74 8.23 -4.17
C ALA A 460 16.77 7.74 -5.21
N THR A 461 18.06 7.79 -4.87
CA THR A 461 19.12 7.28 -5.75
C THR A 461 18.99 5.76 -5.98
N LEU A 462 18.60 5.01 -4.94
CA LEU A 462 18.36 3.57 -5.05
C LEU A 462 17.18 3.28 -5.98
N MET A 463 16.05 3.98 -5.81
CA MET A 463 14.87 3.81 -6.67
C MET A 463 15.20 4.09 -8.13
N ILE A 464 15.91 5.18 -8.42
CA ILE A 464 16.33 5.52 -9.78
C ILE A 464 17.26 4.44 -10.33
N GLY A 465 18.27 4.03 -9.56
CA GLY A 465 19.23 2.99 -9.97
C GLY A 465 18.56 1.65 -10.26
N ALA A 466 17.73 1.16 -9.35
CA ALA A 466 17.03 -0.12 -9.46
C ALA A 466 16.09 -0.16 -10.68
N LEU A 467 15.39 0.94 -10.97
CA LEU A 467 14.54 1.04 -12.16
C LEU A 467 15.35 1.26 -13.44
N ALA A 468 16.49 1.95 -13.35
CA ALA A 468 17.39 2.22 -14.46
C ALA A 468 18.21 0.99 -14.89
N ASN A 469 18.56 0.05 -14.01
CA ASN A 469 19.13 -1.24 -14.42
C ASN A 469 18.88 -2.34 -13.39
N PRO A 470 17.76 -3.08 -13.50
CA PRO A 470 17.43 -4.21 -12.63
C PRO A 470 18.51 -5.28 -12.51
N ALA A 471 19.26 -5.54 -13.58
CA ALA A 471 20.13 -6.71 -13.71
C ALA A 471 21.37 -6.67 -12.78
N ASP A 472 21.91 -5.49 -12.47
CA ASP A 472 23.16 -5.38 -11.71
C ASP A 472 22.93 -5.42 -10.19
N TYR A 473 21.67 -5.28 -9.74
CA TYR A 473 21.31 -5.52 -8.34
C TYR A 473 21.04 -7.01 -8.05
N GLU A 474 21.06 -7.87 -9.08
CA GLU A 474 20.95 -9.33 -8.98
C GLU A 474 22.33 -9.98 -8.74
N GLU A 475 23.41 -9.45 -9.32
CA GLU A 475 24.77 -10.03 -9.16
C GLU A 475 25.35 -9.87 -7.75
N MET A 476 24.98 -8.80 -7.02
CA MET A 476 25.44 -8.58 -5.64
C MET A 476 24.91 -9.63 -4.65
N GLU A 477 23.71 -10.19 -4.87
CA GLU A 477 23.14 -11.22 -3.99
C GLU A 477 23.78 -12.59 -4.28
N ILE A 478 24.12 -12.86 -5.55
CA ILE A 478 24.85 -14.08 -5.92
C ILE A 478 26.26 -14.04 -5.32
N GLU A 479 26.96 -12.89 -5.38
CA GLU A 479 28.30 -12.75 -4.80
C GLU A 479 28.29 -12.82 -3.26
N GLU A 480 27.27 -12.26 -2.57
CA GLU A 480 27.10 -12.39 -1.12
C GLU A 480 26.68 -13.81 -0.69
N MET A 481 25.88 -14.52 -1.48
CA MET A 481 25.51 -15.93 -1.21
C MET A 481 26.68 -16.90 -1.46
N ASP A 482 27.47 -16.71 -2.53
CA ASP A 482 28.66 -17.53 -2.82
C ASP A 482 29.75 -17.33 -1.75
N TYR A 483 29.77 -16.15 -1.11
CA TYR A 483 30.65 -15.88 0.05
C TYR A 483 30.20 -16.62 1.33
N LEU A 484 28.91 -16.92 1.47
CA LEU A 484 28.38 -17.68 2.62
C LEU A 484 28.49 -19.20 2.41
N ASP A 485 28.53 -19.67 1.16
CA ASP A 485 28.70 -21.10 0.81
C ASP A 485 30.18 -21.54 0.68
N THR A 486 31.14 -20.63 0.84
CA THR A 486 32.58 -20.93 0.72
C THR A 486 33.27 -21.29 2.04
N GLU A 487 32.56 -21.41 3.17
CA GLU A 487 33.10 -22.15 4.31
C GLU A 487 33.09 -23.66 4.01
N PRO A 488 34.23 -24.37 4.04
CA PRO A 488 34.26 -25.79 3.76
C PRO A 488 33.66 -26.53 4.95
N SER A 489 32.33 -26.74 4.95
CA SER A 489 31.70 -27.70 5.86
C SER A 489 32.08 -29.10 5.40
N GLY A 490 33.21 -29.59 5.92
CA GLY A 490 33.65 -30.97 5.73
C GLY A 490 32.69 -31.93 6.41
N TYR A 491 31.66 -32.37 5.69
CA TYR A 491 30.87 -33.56 6.01
C TYR A 491 30.50 -34.31 4.74
N GLU A 492 31.31 -35.32 4.38
CA GLU A 492 30.90 -36.40 3.49
C GLU A 492 29.76 -37.18 4.14
N VAL A 493 28.54 -37.01 3.64
CA VAL A 493 27.44 -37.93 3.94
C VAL A 493 27.51 -39.07 2.93
N THR A 494 28.15 -40.17 3.34
CA THR A 494 28.07 -41.45 2.63
C THR A 494 26.66 -42.03 2.82
N VAL A 495 25.83 -41.99 1.78
CA VAL A 495 24.55 -42.72 1.76
C VAL A 495 24.76 -44.09 1.12
N GLN A 496 24.94 -45.11 1.97
CA GLN A 496 24.68 -46.50 1.61
C GLN A 496 23.17 -46.77 1.73
N GLY A 497 22.54 -47.36 0.70
CA GLY A 497 21.18 -47.90 0.86
C GLY A 497 20.38 -48.15 -0.42
N GLU A 498 20.53 -49.37 -0.95
CA GLU A 498 19.48 -50.20 -1.60
C GLU A 498 18.74 -49.70 -2.85
N VAL A 499 19.16 -50.27 -3.98
CA VAL A 499 18.41 -50.34 -5.24
C VAL A 499 17.37 -51.46 -5.15
N HIS A 500 16.09 -51.13 -5.25
CA HIS A 500 15.03 -52.08 -5.59
C HIS A 500 14.57 -51.82 -7.04
N SER A 501 15.00 -52.69 -7.96
CA SER A 501 14.50 -52.72 -9.32
C SER A 501 13.11 -53.36 -9.35
N THR A 502 12.10 -52.66 -9.85
CA THR A 502 10.90 -53.31 -10.40
C THR A 502 10.86 -53.09 -11.90
N ARG A 503 10.85 -54.23 -12.59
CA ARG A 503 10.87 -54.42 -14.03
C ARG A 503 9.41 -54.64 -14.45
N SER A 504 8.91 -53.87 -15.41
CA SER A 504 7.70 -54.23 -16.16
C SER A 504 7.93 -54.02 -17.66
N GLU A 505 8.14 -55.14 -18.36
CA GLU A 505 7.87 -55.39 -19.78
C GLU A 505 6.42 -54.95 -20.11
N THR A 506 5.95 -54.56 -21.30
CA THR A 506 6.24 -54.73 -22.76
C THR A 506 5.17 -53.85 -23.51
N PRO A 507 4.98 -53.85 -24.86
CA PRO A 507 5.82 -54.23 -26.00
C PRO A 507 5.85 -53.16 -27.14
N MET A 508 6.66 -53.46 -28.14
CA MET A 508 6.73 -52.86 -29.47
C MET A 508 5.39 -52.84 -30.22
N ASP A 509 5.11 -51.74 -30.92
CA ASP A 509 4.33 -51.77 -32.16
C ASP A 509 5.05 -50.94 -33.23
N GLY A 510 5.04 -51.47 -34.45
CA GLY A 510 5.82 -50.98 -35.58
C GLY A 510 4.99 -50.24 -36.62
N GLN A 511 5.72 -49.82 -37.64
CA GLN A 511 5.28 -49.54 -39.02
C GLN A 511 4.71 -48.15 -39.38
N LYS A 512 5.51 -47.51 -40.27
CA LYS A 512 5.17 -46.78 -41.51
C LYS A 512 5.31 -45.26 -41.48
N SER A 513 6.34 -44.78 -42.20
CA SER A 513 6.12 -43.94 -43.39
C SER A 513 7.33 -44.00 -44.31
N GLU A 514 7.06 -44.27 -45.58
CA GLU A 514 7.98 -44.25 -46.72
C GLU A 514 8.34 -42.81 -47.14
N ALA A 515 9.47 -42.73 -47.87
CA ALA A 515 9.90 -41.80 -48.94
C ALA A 515 9.03 -40.54 -49.20
N SER A 516 9.62 -39.36 -49.39
CA SER A 516 10.56 -39.01 -50.46
C SER A 516 11.14 -37.61 -50.26
#